data_AF-A0A8S1TXB4-F1
#
_entry.id   AF-A0A8S1TXB4-F1
#
_cell.length_a   1.000
_cell.length_b   1.000
_cell.length_c   1.000
_cell.angle_alpha   90.00
_cell.angle_beta   90.00
_cell.angle_gamma   90.00
#
_symmetry.space_group_name_H-M   'P 1'
#
loop_
_entity.id
_entity.type
_entity.pdbx_description
1 polymer ?
#
loop_
_entity_poly.entity_id
_entity_poly.type
_entity_poly.pdbx_seq_one_letter_code
_entity_poly.pdbx_strand_id
1 'polypeptide(L)'
;MAKPQGAGSIWNPNSWHWEEKNYTTIAKQLIEQKINSVKVQSGDVTLTNIEIKSISGDAQVNIRKGKQVLVYDFDIEVEWRGQNENDEAEGTYKIKDLNSLDNDFELIHINSKSKTKISDKCKDLVKRDMRQKLKECFQTLMQEIGQFESDPEKLKKDQEARKYVEEQIKLAKEQNGEQKERIFQEQKLKEMKMKQEFQQITS
;
A
#
# COMPACT_ATOMS: atom_id res chain seq x y z
N MET A 1 15.40 13.84 -3.49
CA MET A 1 14.89 12.53 -3.04
C MET A 1 14.70 11.65 -4.26
N ALA A 2 15.10 10.38 -4.22
CA ALA A 2 14.89 9.45 -5.32
C ALA A 2 13.39 9.30 -5.60
N LYS A 3 12.99 9.19 -6.87
CA LYS A 3 11.57 8.99 -7.19
C LYS A 3 11.11 7.65 -6.64
N PRO A 4 9.93 7.59 -6.01
CA PRO A 4 9.41 6.36 -5.45
C PRO A 4 9.28 5.29 -6.55
N GLN A 5 9.93 4.15 -6.34
CA GLN A 5 10.02 3.01 -7.24
C GLN A 5 9.33 1.80 -6.63
N GLY A 6 8.82 0.92 -7.48
CA GLY A 6 8.20 -0.33 -7.06
C GLY A 6 8.22 -1.33 -8.20
N ALA A 7 8.07 -2.61 -7.87
CA ALA A 7 8.11 -3.69 -8.83
C ALA A 7 6.76 -4.42 -8.86
N GLY A 8 6.12 -4.51 -10.03
CA GLY A 8 4.97 -5.39 -10.20
C GLY A 8 5.35 -6.88 -10.09
N SER A 9 4.35 -7.75 -10.03
CA SER A 9 4.53 -9.21 -9.99
C SER A 9 5.38 -9.73 -11.14
N ILE A 10 6.05 -10.87 -10.92
CA ILE A 10 6.93 -11.51 -11.89
C ILE A 10 6.19 -11.87 -13.20
N TRP A 11 4.93 -12.27 -13.11
CA TRP A 11 4.10 -12.60 -14.28
C TRP A 11 3.63 -11.36 -15.06
N ASN A 12 3.82 -10.15 -14.53
CA ASN A 12 3.36 -8.88 -15.11
C ASN A 12 4.54 -8.12 -15.75
N PRO A 13 4.97 -8.51 -16.96
CA PRO A 13 6.11 -7.89 -17.63
C PRO A 13 5.89 -6.40 -17.80
N ASN A 14 6.92 -5.61 -17.48
CA ASN A 14 6.92 -4.14 -17.54
C ASN A 14 5.81 -3.45 -16.71
N SER A 15 5.10 -4.19 -15.85
CA SER A 15 3.94 -3.68 -15.10
C SER A 15 2.91 -3.02 -16.01
N TRP A 16 2.57 -3.71 -17.11
CA TRP A 16 1.57 -3.27 -18.09
C TRP A 16 0.14 -3.67 -17.73
N HIS A 17 -0.02 -4.76 -16.99
CA HIS A 17 -1.30 -5.15 -16.42
C HIS A 17 -1.54 -4.42 -15.10
N TRP A 18 -2.80 -4.05 -14.86
CA TRP A 18 -3.21 -3.48 -13.58
C TRP A 18 -2.95 -4.50 -12.48
N GLU A 19 -2.25 -4.08 -11.44
CA GLU A 19 -1.95 -4.90 -10.28
C GLU A 19 -1.99 -4.01 -9.05
N GLU A 20 -2.88 -4.38 -8.15
CA GLU A 20 -3.16 -3.66 -6.93
C GLU A 20 -2.57 -4.43 -5.75
N LYS A 21 -1.73 -3.76 -4.97
CA LYS A 21 -1.20 -4.30 -3.72
C LYS A 21 -1.91 -3.63 -2.57
N ASN A 22 -2.48 -4.44 -1.68
CA ASN A 22 -3.13 -3.95 -0.47
C ASN A 22 -2.08 -3.42 0.52
N TYR A 23 -2.24 -2.17 0.93
CA TYR A 23 -1.41 -1.47 1.91
C TYR A 23 -2.22 -0.97 3.12
N THR A 24 -3.48 -1.38 3.24
CA THR A 24 -4.42 -0.91 4.26
C THR A 24 -3.85 -1.10 5.66
N THR A 25 -3.29 -2.26 5.98
CA THR A 25 -2.73 -2.53 7.32
C THR A 25 -1.59 -1.57 7.68
N ILE A 26 -0.67 -1.33 6.76
CA ILE A 26 0.49 -0.45 6.96
C ILE A 26 0.01 1.00 7.12
N ALA A 27 -0.91 1.44 6.25
CA ALA A 27 -1.47 2.78 6.33
C ALA A 27 -2.20 3.02 7.66
N LYS A 28 -3.01 2.06 8.12
CA LYS A 28 -3.70 2.15 9.43
C LYS A 28 -2.71 2.30 10.58
N GLN A 29 -1.63 1.52 10.61
CA GLN A 29 -0.60 1.62 11.64
C GLN A 29 0.10 2.98 11.66
N LEU A 30 0.45 3.52 10.48
CA LEU A 30 1.08 4.85 10.38
C LEU A 30 0.13 5.97 10.79
N ILE A 31 -1.14 5.89 10.37
CA ILE A 31 -2.18 6.84 10.77
C ILE A 31 -2.34 6.83 12.29
N GLU A 32 -2.41 5.64 12.90
CA GLU A 32 -2.52 5.49 14.34
C GLU A 32 -1.34 6.13 15.09
N GLN A 33 -0.11 5.82 14.67
CA GLN A 33 1.09 6.42 15.25
C GLN A 33 1.09 7.95 15.14
N LYS A 34 0.71 8.49 13.98
CA LYS A 34 0.64 9.93 13.76
C LYS A 34 -0.40 10.59 14.66
N ILE A 35 -1.61 10.07 14.72
CA ILE A 35 -2.69 10.62 15.55
C ILE A 35 -2.29 10.61 17.04
N ASN A 36 -1.74 9.50 17.52
CA ASN A 36 -1.34 9.36 18.93
C ASN A 36 -0.17 10.28 19.31
N SER A 37 0.65 10.71 18.34
CA SER A 37 1.73 11.67 18.58
C SER A 37 1.26 13.13 18.74
N VAL A 38 0.02 13.44 18.35
CA VAL A 38 -0.46 14.82 18.36
C VAL A 38 -0.89 15.26 19.76
N LYS A 39 -0.31 16.39 20.17
CA LYS A 39 -0.68 17.13 21.38
C LYS A 39 -0.83 18.61 21.03
N VAL A 40 -1.89 19.23 21.55
CA VAL A 40 -2.19 20.64 21.39
C VAL A 40 -2.18 21.31 22.77
N GLN A 41 -1.52 22.45 22.89
CA GLN A 41 -1.52 23.24 24.12
C GLN A 41 -1.93 24.67 23.78
N SER A 42 -2.90 25.22 24.53
CA SER A 42 -3.39 26.58 24.33
C SER A 42 -3.70 27.24 25.69
N GLY A 43 -2.78 28.09 26.12
CA GLY A 43 -2.80 28.67 27.47
C GLY A 43 -2.64 27.59 28.53
N ASP A 44 -3.64 27.51 29.41
CA ASP A 44 -3.73 26.55 30.52
C ASP A 44 -4.29 25.17 30.13
N VAL A 45 -4.87 25.04 28.93
CA VAL A 45 -5.49 23.79 28.48
C VAL A 45 -4.54 23.00 27.60
N THR A 46 -4.36 21.72 27.95
CA THR A 46 -3.66 20.72 27.16
C THR A 46 -4.65 19.71 26.61
N LEU A 47 -4.65 19.50 25.30
CA LEU A 47 -5.50 18.56 24.58
C LEU A 47 -4.65 17.44 23.95
N THR A 48 -5.04 16.20 24.16
CA THR A 48 -4.36 14.99 23.67
C THR A 48 -5.37 13.99 23.11
N ASN A 49 -4.96 13.20 22.12
CA ASN A 49 -5.72 12.03 21.69
C ASN A 49 -5.48 10.88 22.69
N ILE A 50 -6.53 10.19 23.11
CA ILE A 50 -6.47 9.09 24.09
C ILE A 50 -6.44 7.75 23.36
N GLU A 51 -7.38 7.55 22.45
CA GLU A 51 -7.65 6.27 21.82
C GLU A 51 -8.25 6.49 20.44
N ILE A 52 -7.92 5.61 19.51
CA ILE A 52 -8.57 5.54 18.20
C ILE A 52 -9.61 4.43 18.23
N LYS A 53 -10.89 4.80 18.15
CA LYS A 53 -12.01 3.86 18.24
C LYS A 53 -12.17 3.01 17.00
N SER A 54 -11.93 3.62 15.83
CA SER A 54 -12.00 2.92 14.56
C SER A 54 -11.19 3.63 13.48
N ILE A 55 -10.64 2.83 12.57
CA ILE A 55 -10.07 3.29 11.31
C ILE A 55 -10.72 2.47 10.20
N SER A 56 -11.59 3.10 9.42
CA SER A 56 -12.35 2.50 8.32
C SER A 56 -11.85 3.06 6.99
N GLY A 57 -11.74 2.20 5.98
CA GLY A 57 -11.16 2.57 4.69
C GLY A 57 -10.00 1.67 4.28
N ASP A 58 -9.36 2.04 3.19
CA ASP A 58 -8.38 1.23 2.50
C ASP A 58 -7.23 2.05 1.89
N ALA A 59 -6.12 1.36 1.68
CA ALA A 59 -4.97 1.90 0.98
C ALA A 59 -4.43 0.85 0.01
N GLN A 60 -4.06 1.31 -1.18
CA GLN A 60 -3.57 0.47 -2.24
C GLN A 60 -2.42 1.13 -3.00
N VAL A 61 -1.42 0.33 -3.34
CA VAL A 61 -0.32 0.75 -4.20
C VAL A 61 -0.43 0.04 -5.53
N ASN A 62 -0.45 0.82 -6.60
CA ASN A 62 -0.46 0.34 -7.98
C ASN A 62 0.88 0.69 -8.64
N ILE A 63 1.52 -0.28 -9.31
CA ILE A 63 2.76 -0.03 -10.05
C ILE A 63 2.44 0.10 -11.53
N ARG A 64 2.69 1.28 -12.11
CA ARG A 64 2.47 1.54 -13.54
C ARG A 64 3.70 2.17 -14.17
N LYS A 65 4.23 1.55 -15.23
CA LYS A 65 5.44 2.02 -15.94
C LYS A 65 6.62 2.29 -14.98
N GLY A 66 6.81 1.42 -13.99
CA GLY A 66 7.86 1.54 -12.96
C GLY A 66 7.65 2.65 -11.92
N LYS A 67 6.49 3.30 -11.90
CA LYS A 67 6.11 4.29 -10.89
C LYS A 67 5.03 3.73 -9.98
N GLN A 68 5.17 3.96 -8.69
CA GLN A 68 4.08 3.68 -7.74
C GLN A 68 3.03 4.80 -7.77
N VAL A 69 1.77 4.39 -7.72
CA VAL A 69 0.59 5.23 -7.54
C VAL A 69 -0.10 4.74 -6.28
N LEU A 70 0.06 5.48 -5.20
CA LEU A 70 -0.58 5.21 -3.93
C LEU A 70 -1.94 5.92 -3.90
N VAL A 71 -2.98 5.17 -3.56
CA VAL A 71 -4.31 5.70 -3.30
C VAL A 71 -4.72 5.24 -1.91
N TYR A 72 -5.27 6.14 -1.11
CA TYR A 72 -5.90 5.81 0.17
C TYR A 72 -7.08 6.72 0.43
N ASP A 73 -8.01 6.21 1.23
CA ASP A 73 -9.16 6.92 1.76
C ASP A 73 -9.51 6.32 3.13
N PHE A 74 -9.59 7.16 4.17
CA PHE A 74 -9.87 6.75 5.53
C PHE A 74 -10.82 7.68 6.26
N ASP A 75 -11.72 7.05 7.02
CA ASP A 75 -12.50 7.65 8.09
C ASP A 75 -12.02 7.12 9.45
N ILE A 76 -11.77 8.04 10.37
CA ILE A 76 -11.21 7.71 11.68
C ILE A 76 -12.07 8.31 12.78
N GLU A 77 -12.34 7.55 13.83
CA GLU A 77 -12.98 8.06 15.05
C GLU A 77 -11.96 8.07 16.21
N VAL A 78 -11.78 9.24 16.82
CA VAL A 78 -10.76 9.47 17.84
C VAL A 78 -11.41 10.00 19.13
N GLU A 79 -10.95 9.48 20.27
CA GLU A 79 -11.26 10.00 21.58
C GLU A 79 -10.17 10.99 22.03
N TRP A 80 -10.58 12.12 22.60
CA TRP A 80 -9.69 13.17 23.08
C TRP A 80 -9.92 13.49 24.54
N ARG A 81 -8.86 13.94 25.22
CA ARG A 81 -8.84 14.45 26.58
C ARG A 81 -8.25 15.85 26.61
N GLY A 82 -8.97 16.78 27.19
CA GLY A 82 -8.51 18.13 27.50
C GLY A 82 -8.43 18.31 29.00
N GLN A 83 -7.33 18.88 29.49
CA GLN A 83 -7.11 19.09 30.92
C GLN A 83 -6.45 20.45 31.18
N ASN A 84 -6.82 21.08 32.29
CA ASN A 84 -6.05 22.15 32.92
C ASN A 84 -5.83 21.83 34.41
N GLU A 85 -5.33 22.77 35.20
CA GLU A 85 -5.01 22.53 36.62
C GLU A 85 -6.20 22.09 37.48
N ASN A 86 -7.44 22.46 37.10
CA ASN A 86 -8.60 22.35 37.97
C ASN A 86 -9.77 21.55 37.36
N ASP A 87 -9.73 21.26 36.06
CA ASP A 87 -10.85 20.69 35.33
C ASP A 87 -10.38 19.82 34.16
N GLU A 88 -11.26 18.92 33.73
CA GLU A 88 -11.01 17.97 32.67
C GLU A 88 -12.23 17.87 31.76
N ALA A 89 -12.03 17.59 30.47
CA ALA A 89 -13.08 17.24 29.53
C ALA A 89 -12.60 16.12 28.62
N GLU A 90 -13.50 15.20 28.33
CA GLU A 90 -13.27 14.14 27.33
C GLU A 90 -14.36 14.20 26.26
N GLY A 91 -14.04 13.73 25.07
CA GLY A 91 -14.99 13.69 23.97
C GLY A 91 -14.46 12.91 22.78
N THR A 92 -15.21 12.93 21.69
CA THR A 92 -14.76 12.33 20.43
C THR A 92 -14.83 13.33 19.27
N TYR A 93 -14.06 13.06 18.23
CA TYR A 93 -14.21 13.68 16.91
C TYR A 93 -13.99 12.62 15.83
N LYS A 94 -14.47 12.90 14.61
CA LYS A 94 -14.21 12.06 13.44
C LYS A 94 -13.39 12.82 12.43
N ILE A 95 -12.36 12.17 11.90
CA ILE A 95 -11.63 12.57 10.70
C ILE A 95 -12.37 11.93 9.54
N LYS A 96 -12.86 12.74 8.61
CA LYS A 96 -13.63 12.31 7.45
C LYS A 96 -12.83 12.59 6.17
N ASP A 97 -12.84 11.63 5.26
CA ASP A 97 -12.28 11.74 3.90
C ASP A 97 -10.76 12.05 3.89
N LEU A 98 -9.99 11.44 4.80
CA LEU A 98 -8.53 11.51 4.75
C LEU A 98 -8.04 10.76 3.51
N ASN A 99 -7.76 11.50 2.44
CA ASN A 99 -7.52 10.93 1.12
C ASN A 99 -6.16 11.31 0.53
N SER A 100 -5.70 10.51 -0.43
CA SER A 100 -4.38 10.65 -1.07
C SER A 100 -4.24 11.78 -2.11
N LEU A 101 -5.32 12.41 -2.57
CA LEU A 101 -5.29 13.37 -3.68
C LEU A 101 -4.79 14.73 -3.24
N ASP A 102 -5.36 15.25 -2.16
CA ASP A 102 -5.02 16.55 -1.58
C ASP A 102 -4.47 16.45 -0.16
N ASN A 103 -4.52 15.26 0.45
CA ASN A 103 -4.16 15.03 1.84
C ASN A 103 -4.90 16.00 2.79
N ASP A 104 -6.11 16.37 2.39
CA ASP A 104 -7.03 17.13 3.22
C ASP A 104 -8.02 16.18 3.90
N PHE A 105 -8.70 16.72 4.90
CA PHE A 105 -9.73 16.03 5.65
C PHE A 105 -10.58 17.04 6.41
N GLU A 106 -11.75 16.58 6.82
CA GLU A 106 -12.66 17.34 7.68
C GLU A 106 -12.68 16.73 9.09
N LEU A 107 -12.76 17.60 10.10
CA LEU A 107 -13.08 17.17 11.45
C LEU A 107 -14.57 17.39 11.70
N ILE A 108 -15.31 16.30 11.86
CA ILE A 108 -16.76 16.30 12.06
C ILE A 108 -17.12 15.61 13.39
N HIS A 109 -18.40 15.70 13.78
CA HIS A 109 -18.94 15.05 14.99
C HIS A 109 -18.15 15.33 16.28
N ILE A 110 -17.61 16.54 16.41
CA ILE A 110 -16.85 16.97 17.59
C ILE A 110 -17.80 17.14 18.79
N ASN A 111 -17.72 16.22 19.74
CA ASN A 111 -18.56 16.18 20.93
C ASN A 111 -17.71 16.19 22.21
N SER A 112 -18.36 16.40 23.35
CA SER A 112 -17.80 16.22 24.69
C SER A 112 -18.75 15.33 25.47
N LYS A 113 -18.23 14.38 26.25
CA LYS A 113 -19.00 13.42 27.04
C LYS A 113 -19.82 14.12 28.13
N SER A 114 -19.26 15.17 28.72
CA SER A 114 -19.91 16.00 29.74
C SER A 114 -19.66 17.49 29.47
N LYS A 115 -20.45 18.34 30.13
CA LYS A 115 -20.24 19.81 30.09
C LYS A 115 -19.43 20.21 31.31
N THR A 116 -18.22 20.72 31.08
CA THR A 116 -17.29 21.21 32.11
C THR A 116 -16.90 22.66 31.79
N LYS A 117 -16.10 23.31 32.64
CA LYS A 117 -15.70 24.71 32.39
C LYS A 117 -14.81 24.84 31.16
N ILE A 118 -14.09 23.78 30.81
CA ILE A 118 -13.18 23.74 29.66
C ILE A 118 -13.74 23.03 28.43
N SER A 119 -14.90 22.35 28.53
CA SER A 119 -15.40 21.48 27.45
C SER A 119 -15.62 22.21 26.12
N ASP A 120 -16.16 23.43 26.15
CA ASP A 120 -16.41 24.20 24.92
C ASP A 120 -15.11 24.74 24.31
N LYS A 121 -14.17 25.19 25.16
CA LYS A 121 -12.82 25.57 24.74
C LYS A 121 -12.09 24.38 24.09
N CYS A 122 -12.18 23.18 24.66
CA CYS A 122 -11.59 21.97 24.08
C CYS A 122 -12.16 21.65 22.69
N LYS A 123 -13.48 21.75 22.50
CA LYS A 123 -14.09 21.55 21.16
C LYS A 123 -13.56 22.55 20.14
N ASP A 124 -13.36 23.80 20.52
CA ASP A 124 -12.81 24.82 19.63
C ASP A 124 -11.33 24.57 19.29
N LEU A 125 -10.54 24.08 20.27
CA LEU A 125 -9.17 23.63 20.03
C LEU A 125 -9.12 22.42 19.09
N VAL A 126 -10.07 21.48 19.19
CA VAL A 126 -10.17 20.37 18.22
C VAL A 126 -10.40 20.92 16.81
N LYS A 127 -11.35 21.84 16.63
CA LYS A 127 -11.70 22.40 15.31
C LYS A 127 -10.53 23.12 14.63
N ARG A 128 -9.70 23.83 15.40
CA ARG A 128 -8.66 24.73 14.88
C ARG A 128 -7.28 24.10 14.99
N ASP A 129 -6.78 24.00 16.21
CA ASP A 129 -5.38 23.66 16.49
C ASP A 129 -5.08 22.17 16.27
N MET A 130 -5.99 21.27 16.68
CA MET A 130 -5.85 19.83 16.44
C MET A 130 -5.90 19.54 14.94
N ARG A 131 -6.86 20.14 14.20
CA ARG A 131 -6.92 20.02 12.74
C ARG A 131 -5.62 20.43 12.08
N GLN A 132 -5.08 21.59 12.47
CA GLN A 132 -3.83 22.10 11.91
C GLN A 132 -2.66 21.15 12.19
N LYS A 133 -2.54 20.64 13.43
CA LYS A 133 -1.48 19.70 13.80
C LYS A 133 -1.61 18.36 13.10
N LEU A 134 -2.81 17.81 12.98
CA LEU A 134 -3.07 16.59 12.20
C LEU A 134 -2.67 16.77 10.73
N LYS A 135 -2.98 17.94 10.14
CA LYS A 135 -2.59 18.26 8.76
C LYS A 135 -1.08 18.27 8.60
N GLU A 136 -0.34 18.88 9.52
CA GLU A 136 1.13 18.83 9.54
C GLU A 136 1.65 17.39 9.66
N CYS A 137 1.07 16.58 10.54
CA CYS A 137 1.50 15.18 10.74
C CYS A 137 1.23 14.30 9.51
N PHE A 138 0.11 14.50 8.82
CA PHE A 138 -0.26 13.68 7.66
C PHE A 138 0.49 14.08 6.38
N GLN A 139 1.13 15.25 6.29
CA GLN A 139 1.88 15.69 5.10
C GLN A 139 2.88 14.64 4.57
N THR A 140 3.50 13.87 5.46
CA THR A 140 4.48 12.83 5.10
C THR A 140 3.89 11.43 4.95
N LEU A 141 2.58 11.22 5.23
CA LEU A 141 1.94 9.91 5.24
C LEU A 141 2.08 9.18 3.90
N MET A 142 1.81 9.87 2.79
CA MET A 142 1.94 9.30 1.44
C MET A 142 3.37 8.82 1.16
N GLN A 143 4.36 9.59 1.60
CA GLN A 143 5.78 9.26 1.40
C GLN A 143 6.19 8.06 2.26
N GLU A 144 5.75 8.02 3.52
CA GLU A 144 6.03 6.93 4.46
C GLU A 144 5.43 5.60 3.99
N ILE A 145 4.17 5.60 3.54
CA ILE A 145 3.55 4.38 2.97
C ILE A 145 4.34 3.94 1.73
N GLY A 146 4.71 4.88 0.85
CA GLY A 146 5.46 4.57 -0.37
C GLY A 146 6.86 4.02 -0.14
N GLN A 147 7.49 4.30 1.01
CA GLN A 147 8.82 3.78 1.36
C GLN A 147 8.80 2.26 1.56
N PHE A 148 7.69 1.67 2.04
CA PHE A 148 7.56 0.21 2.18
C PHE A 148 7.58 -0.53 0.83
N GLU A 149 7.16 0.13 -0.25
CA GLU A 149 7.25 -0.42 -1.61
C GLU A 149 8.63 -0.13 -2.24
N SER A 150 9.24 1.00 -1.91
CA SER A 150 10.58 1.40 -2.38
C SER A 150 11.74 0.83 -1.57
N ASP A 151 11.48 -0.11 -0.67
CA ASP A 151 12.51 -0.73 0.16
C ASP A 151 13.61 -1.38 -0.71
N PRO A 152 14.89 -1.02 -0.54
CA PRO A 152 15.98 -1.54 -1.37
C PRO A 152 16.16 -3.05 -1.29
N GLU A 153 15.96 -3.66 -0.12
CA GLU A 153 16.09 -5.11 0.06
C GLU A 153 14.96 -5.84 -0.66
N LYS A 154 13.74 -5.32 -0.56
CA LYS A 154 12.57 -5.81 -1.30
C LYS A 154 12.81 -5.73 -2.81
N LEU A 155 13.27 -4.57 -3.30
CA LEU A 155 13.56 -4.38 -4.72
C LEU A 155 14.66 -5.31 -5.23
N LYS A 156 15.71 -5.54 -4.43
CA LYS A 156 16.79 -6.47 -4.77
C LYS A 156 16.28 -7.91 -4.85
N LYS A 157 15.48 -8.34 -3.88
CA LYS A 157 14.86 -9.67 -3.85
C LYS A 157 13.96 -9.90 -5.07
N ASP A 158 13.16 -8.90 -5.44
CA ASP A 158 12.32 -8.95 -6.64
C ASP A 158 13.15 -9.06 -7.92
N GLN A 159 14.28 -8.34 -8.02
CA GLN A 159 15.21 -8.44 -9.15
C GLN A 159 15.85 -9.83 -9.25
N GLU A 160 16.29 -10.39 -8.13
CA GLU A 160 16.87 -11.73 -8.08
C GLU A 160 15.86 -12.80 -8.48
N ALA A 161 14.63 -12.72 -7.97
CA ALA A 161 13.55 -13.64 -8.32
C ALA A 161 13.20 -13.58 -9.81
N ARG A 162 13.20 -12.37 -10.41
CA ARG A 162 12.97 -12.20 -11.86
C ARG A 162 14.08 -12.85 -12.69
N LYS A 163 15.35 -12.61 -12.35
CA LYS A 163 16.49 -13.23 -13.04
C LYS A 163 16.41 -14.75 -13.00
N TYR A 164 16.09 -15.30 -11.82
CA TYR A 164 15.91 -16.74 -11.65
C TYR A 164 14.78 -17.28 -12.53
N VAL A 165 13.60 -16.63 -12.53
CA VAL A 165 12.46 -17.06 -13.34
C VAL A 165 12.76 -16.93 -14.84
N GLU A 166 13.43 -15.87 -15.28
CA GLU A 166 13.89 -15.70 -16.67
C GLU A 166 14.84 -16.83 -17.11
N GLU A 167 15.78 -17.21 -16.25
CA GLU A 167 16.69 -18.33 -16.49
C GLU A 167 15.94 -19.67 -16.60
N GLN A 168 15.00 -19.93 -15.69
CA GLN A 168 14.15 -21.13 -15.74
C GLN A 168 13.28 -21.16 -17.00
N ILE A 169 12.70 -20.04 -17.41
CA ILE A 169 11.91 -19.93 -18.65
C ILE A 169 12.80 -20.21 -19.87
N LYS A 170 14.05 -19.72 -19.87
CA LYS A 170 15.00 -19.95 -20.95
C LYS A 170 15.37 -21.43 -21.07
N LEU A 171 15.72 -22.07 -19.95
CA LEU A 171 16.04 -23.50 -19.90
C LEU A 171 14.85 -24.35 -20.36
N ALA A 172 13.63 -24.03 -19.92
CA ALA A 172 12.42 -24.75 -20.35
C ALA A 172 12.15 -24.59 -21.86
N LYS A 173 12.44 -23.42 -22.45
CA LYS A 173 12.32 -23.20 -23.90
C LYS A 173 13.34 -24.00 -24.69
N GLU A 174 14.58 -24.07 -24.22
CA GLU A 174 15.66 -24.86 -24.84
C GLU A 174 15.32 -26.35 -24.80
N GLN A 175 14.94 -26.89 -23.64
CA GLN A 175 14.53 -28.29 -23.48
C GLN A 175 13.32 -28.65 -24.35
N ASN A 176 12.30 -27.79 -24.41
CA ASN A 176 11.16 -28.00 -25.29
C ASN A 176 11.54 -27.95 -26.78
N GLY A 177 12.52 -27.12 -27.16
CA GLY A 177 13.07 -27.06 -28.50
C GLY A 177 13.77 -28.37 -28.88
N GLU A 178 14.65 -28.87 -28.01
CA GLU A 178 15.35 -30.15 -28.18
C GLU A 178 14.37 -31.33 -28.27
N GLN A 179 13.32 -31.34 -27.44
CA GLN A 179 12.28 -32.36 -27.50
C GLN A 179 11.53 -32.35 -28.84
N LYS A 180 11.16 -31.16 -29.34
CA LYS A 180 10.49 -31.03 -30.64
C LYS A 180 11.37 -31.53 -31.80
N GLU A 181 12.66 -31.21 -31.78
CA GLU A 181 13.62 -31.68 -32.79
C GLU A 181 13.78 -33.20 -32.76
N ARG A 182 13.88 -33.80 -31.56
CA ARG A 182 13.93 -35.26 -31.42
C ARG A 182 12.71 -35.95 -32.02
N ILE A 183 11.51 -35.45 -31.71
CA ILE A 183 10.25 -36.00 -32.25
C ILE A 183 10.24 -35.89 -33.78
N PHE A 184 10.70 -34.76 -34.34
CA PHE A 184 10.79 -34.56 -35.78
C PHE A 184 11.74 -35.56 -36.47
N GLN A 185 12.95 -35.77 -35.92
CA GLN A 185 13.90 -36.73 -36.46
C GLN A 185 13.40 -38.18 -36.38
N GLU A 186 12.74 -38.56 -35.28
CA GLU A 186 12.11 -39.87 -35.14
C GLU A 186 10.99 -40.09 -36.17
N GLN A 187 10.15 -39.07 -36.42
CA GLN A 187 9.13 -39.12 -37.47
C GLN A 187 9.76 -39.26 -38.87
N LYS A 188 10.79 -38.47 -39.18
CA LYS A 188 11.50 -38.54 -40.46
C LYS A 188 12.12 -39.92 -40.72
N LEU A 189 12.71 -40.53 -39.68
CA LEU A 189 13.28 -41.88 -39.77
C LEU A 189 12.19 -42.94 -39.99
N LYS A 190 11.06 -42.83 -39.29
CA LYS A 190 9.90 -43.72 -39.48
C LYS A 190 9.36 -43.63 -40.90
N GLU A 191 9.18 -42.42 -41.44
CA GLU A 191 8.74 -42.23 -42.83
C GLU A 191 9.73 -42.81 -43.84
N MET A 192 11.04 -42.63 -43.61
CA MET A 192 12.07 -43.19 -44.48
C MET A 192 12.04 -44.73 -44.47
N LYS A 193 11.92 -45.36 -43.30
CA LYS A 193 11.77 -46.82 -43.19
C LYS A 193 10.50 -47.31 -43.89
N MET A 194 9.37 -46.66 -43.66
CA MET A 194 8.10 -47.02 -44.29
C MET A 194 8.18 -46.93 -45.83
N LYS A 195 8.86 -45.91 -46.36
CA LYS A 195 9.11 -45.79 -47.81
C LYS A 195 10.01 -46.91 -48.35
N GLN A 196 11.04 -47.31 -47.62
CA GLN A 196 11.91 -48.42 -48.01
C GLN A 196 11.16 -49.76 -47.99
N GLU A 197 10.39 -50.03 -46.94
CA GLU A 197 9.55 -51.23 -46.86
C GLU A 197 8.53 -51.27 -48.00
N PHE A 198 7.88 -50.15 -48.29
CA PHE A 198 6.95 -50.06 -49.42
C PHE A 198 7.63 -50.36 -50.77
N GLN A 199 8.83 -49.80 -51.01
CA GLN A 199 9.59 -50.09 -52.22
C GLN A 199 9.99 -51.56 -52.34
N GLN A 200 10.33 -52.22 -51.24
CA GLN A 200 10.65 -53.65 -51.22
C GLN A 200 9.44 -54.54 -51.48
N ILE A 201 8.23 -54.13 -51.08
CA ILE A 201 6.98 -54.88 -51.33
C ILE A 201 6.49 -54.71 -52.77
N THR A 202 6.83 -53.58 -53.42
CA THR A 202 6.35 -53.24 -54.77
C THR A 202 7.35 -53.63 -55.88
N SER A 203 8.51 -54.18 -55.52
CA SER A 203 9.52 -54.73 -56.44
C SER A 203 9.42 -56.24 -56.49
#